data_AF-A0A941IC83-F1
#
_entry.id   AF-A0A941IC83-F1
#
_cell.length_a   1.000
_cell.length_b   1.000
_cell.length_c   1.000
_cell.angle_alpha   90.00
_cell.angle_beta   90.00
_cell.angle_gamma   90.00
#
_symmetry.space_group_name_H-M   'P 1'
#
loop_
_entity.id
_entity.type
_entity.pdbx_description
1 polymer ?
#
loop_
_entity_poly.entity_id
_entity_poly.type
_entity_poly.pdbx_seq_one_letter_code
_entity_poly.pdbx_strand_id
1 'polypeptide(L)'
;MNKSKHGLYFLLTICLTIVIFLIFAPSYNLVNFINALFYVFLLLLVITLFIYTKKGGFFDGVTFGFRRFLSMMSNDYMEEWKEKPAPSEKVNPSFYKIMQFQTITTFVLLGLLLIIYYYI
;
A
#
# COMPACT_ATOMS: atom_id res chain seq x y z
N MET A 1 0.47 -23.91 1.37
CA MET A 1 0.41 -22.42 1.31
C MET A 1 -0.94 -21.98 1.88
N ASN A 2 -0.96 -21.36 3.05
CA ASN A 2 -2.13 -21.32 3.93
C ASN A 2 -3.19 -20.29 3.47
N LYS A 3 -4.14 -20.70 2.61
CA LYS A 3 -5.23 -19.86 2.04
C LYS A 3 -6.03 -19.10 3.11
N SER A 4 -6.08 -19.60 4.34
CA SER A 4 -6.84 -19.04 5.47
C SER A 4 -6.48 -17.58 5.80
N LYS A 5 -5.21 -17.16 5.68
CA LYS A 5 -4.79 -15.84 6.17
C LYS A 5 -5.22 -14.69 5.26
N HIS A 6 -5.22 -14.89 3.93
CA HIS A 6 -5.56 -13.84 2.97
C HIS A 6 -7.03 -13.41 3.05
N GLY A 7 -7.94 -14.38 3.22
CA GLY A 7 -9.37 -14.10 3.39
C GLY A 7 -9.66 -13.30 4.67
N LEU A 8 -8.95 -13.61 5.76
CA LEU A 8 -9.12 -12.87 7.03
C LEU A 8 -8.73 -11.40 6.90
N TYR A 9 -7.61 -11.09 6.24
CA TYR A 9 -7.23 -9.70 5.98
C TYR A 9 -8.22 -8.97 5.07
N PHE A 10 -8.82 -9.68 4.11
CA PHE A 10 -9.84 -9.10 3.23
C PHE A 10 -11.14 -8.78 3.98
N LEU A 11 -11.58 -9.69 4.85
CA LEU A 11 -12.70 -9.44 5.76
C LEU A 11 -12.43 -8.25 6.68
N LEU A 12 -11.20 -8.09 7.14
CA LEU A 12 -10.80 -6.93 7.94
C LEU A 12 -10.92 -5.63 7.13
N THR A 13 -10.44 -5.61 5.88
CA THR A 13 -10.61 -4.45 4.97
C THR A 13 -12.09 -4.11 4.74
N ILE A 14 -12.94 -5.11 4.53
CA ILE A 14 -14.39 -4.91 4.38
C ILE A 14 -15.00 -4.36 5.67
N CYS A 15 -14.69 -4.96 6.82
CA CYS A 15 -15.18 -4.50 8.12
C CYS A 15 -14.79 -3.04 8.36
N LEU A 16 -13.52 -2.69 8.10
CA LEU A 16 -13.03 -1.31 8.19
C LEU A 16 -13.76 -0.37 7.24
N THR A 17 -14.05 -0.81 6.01
CA THR A 17 -14.83 -0.02 5.05
C THR A 17 -16.26 0.21 5.54
N ILE A 18 -16.91 -0.81 6.12
CA ILE A 18 -18.24 -0.70 6.70
C ILE A 18 -18.24 0.28 7.88
N VAL A 19 -17.24 0.21 8.77
CA VAL A 19 -17.12 1.14 9.89
C VAL A 19 -16.94 2.58 9.39
N ILE A 20 -16.07 2.82 8.40
CA ILE A 20 -15.88 4.14 7.79
C ILE A 20 -17.18 4.63 7.17
N PHE A 21 -17.88 3.77 6.42
CA PHE A 21 -19.16 4.09 5.82
C PHE A 21 -20.21 4.48 6.87
N LEU A 22 -20.34 3.71 7.96
CA LEU A 22 -21.33 4.01 9.01
C LEU A 22 -21.06 5.34 9.74
N ILE A 23 -19.79 5.73 9.89
CA ILE A 23 -19.42 6.95 10.61
C ILE A 23 -19.49 8.19 9.72
N PHE A 24 -19.06 8.07 8.46
CA PHE A 24 -18.84 9.24 7.59
C PHE A 24 -19.87 9.39 6.46
N ALA A 25 -20.75 8.39 6.21
CA ALA A 25 -21.72 8.50 5.14
C ALA A 25 -22.79 9.57 5.45
N PRO A 26 -23.01 10.54 4.54
CA PRO A 26 -24.11 11.50 4.69
C PRO A 26 -25.49 10.85 4.63
N SER A 27 -25.59 9.73 3.91
CA SER A 27 -26.80 8.91 3.82
C SER A 27 -26.45 7.45 3.54
N TYR A 28 -27.26 6.53 4.05
CA TYR A 28 -27.04 5.09 3.90
C TYR A 28 -27.55 4.59 2.55
N ASN A 29 -26.86 4.98 1.48
CA ASN A 29 -27.12 4.52 0.13
C ASN A 29 -25.89 3.82 -0.48
N LEU A 30 -26.11 3.09 -1.58
CA LEU A 30 -25.06 2.33 -2.25
C LEU A 30 -23.91 3.23 -2.75
N VAL A 31 -24.23 4.45 -3.20
CA VAL A 31 -23.24 5.42 -3.69
C VAL A 31 -22.22 5.79 -2.61
N ASN A 32 -22.69 6.11 -1.41
CA ASN A 32 -21.82 6.46 -0.31
C ASN A 32 -20.97 5.27 0.16
N PHE A 33 -21.48 4.04 0.02
CA PHE A 33 -20.70 2.84 0.29
C PHE A 33 -19.59 2.65 -0.74
N ILE A 34 -19.90 2.83 -2.03
CA ILE A 34 -18.92 2.81 -3.12
C ILE A 34 -17.84 3.88 -2.89
N ASN A 35 -18.23 5.10 -2.48
CA ASN A 35 -17.29 6.17 -2.16
C ASN A 35 -16.36 5.80 -0.99
N ALA A 36 -16.91 5.24 0.10
CA ALA A 36 -16.10 4.78 1.23
C ALA A 36 -15.11 3.68 0.81
N LEU A 37 -15.57 2.70 0.02
CA LEU A 37 -14.72 1.64 -0.52
C LEU A 37 -13.63 2.20 -1.45
N PHE A 38 -13.96 3.21 -2.26
CA PHE A 38 -13.00 3.89 -3.13
C PHE A 38 -11.88 4.57 -2.33
N TYR A 39 -12.20 5.28 -1.25
CA TYR A 39 -11.17 5.91 -0.41
C TYR A 39 -10.27 4.88 0.28
N VAL A 40 -10.83 3.77 0.77
CA VAL A 40 -10.05 2.66 1.33
C VAL A 40 -9.15 2.03 0.27
N PHE A 41 -9.69 1.78 -0.93
CA PHE A 41 -8.92 1.29 -2.07
C PHE A 41 -7.77 2.23 -2.43
N LEU A 42 -8.04 3.54 -2.52
CA LEU A 42 -7.04 4.55 -2.87
C LEU A 42 -5.88 4.55 -1.88
N LEU A 43 -6.17 4.47 -0.58
CA LEU A 43 -5.15 4.36 0.46
C LEU A 43 -4.30 3.09 0.29
N LEU A 44 -4.94 1.93 0.09
CA LEU A 44 -4.24 0.67 -0.15
C LEU A 44 -3.39 0.70 -1.43
N LEU A 45 -3.87 1.38 -2.48
CA LEU A 45 -3.15 1.56 -3.74
C LEU A 45 -1.89 2.38 -3.52
N VAL A 46 -1.99 3.52 -2.85
CA VAL A 46 -0.84 4.39 -2.54
C VAL A 46 0.21 3.64 -1.72
N ILE A 47 -0.20 2.92 -0.67
CA ILE A 47 0.73 2.11 0.15
C ILE A 47 1.39 1.02 -0.70
N THR A 48 0.62 0.31 -1.51
CA THR A 48 1.16 -0.79 -2.33
C THR A 48 2.14 -0.28 -3.39
N LEU A 49 1.84 0.84 -4.05
CA LEU A 49 2.72 1.47 -5.01
C LEU A 49 3.99 2.00 -4.35
N PHE A 50 3.89 2.59 -3.15
CA PHE A 50 5.06 3.02 -2.40
C PHE A 50 5.97 1.84 -2.02
N ILE A 51 5.40 0.72 -1.56
CA ILE A 51 6.20 -0.48 -1.27
C ILE A 51 6.79 -1.06 -2.56
N TYR A 52 6.07 -0.99 -3.68
CA TYR A 52 6.56 -1.44 -4.98
C TYR A 52 7.78 -0.64 -5.44
N THR A 53 7.74 0.70 -5.36
CA THR A 53 8.89 1.54 -5.74
C THR A 53 10.07 1.37 -4.78
N LYS A 54 9.81 1.19 -3.49
CA LYS A 54 10.84 0.85 -2.49
C LYS A 54 11.49 -0.49 -2.75
N LYS A 55 10.70 -1.52 -3.04
CA LYS A 55 11.19 -2.85 -3.40
C LYS A 55 11.99 -2.84 -4.71
N GLY A 56 11.59 -2.02 -5.67
CA GLY A 56 12.24 -1.89 -6.98
C GLY A 56 13.60 -1.17 -6.97
N GLY A 57 14.11 -0.76 -5.81
CA GLY A 57 15.43 -0.13 -5.69
C GLY A 57 15.49 1.34 -6.13
N PHE A 58 14.36 1.96 -6.48
CA PHE A 58 14.31 3.39 -6.83
C PHE A 58 14.91 4.25 -5.71
N PHE A 59 14.51 3.99 -4.47
CA PHE A 59 15.01 4.72 -3.31
C PHE A 59 16.45 4.33 -2.94
N ASP A 60 16.98 3.21 -3.42
CA ASP A 60 18.36 2.82 -3.17
C ASP A 60 19.31 3.77 -3.92
N GLY A 61 19.02 4.04 -5.20
CA GLY A 61 19.79 5.01 -6.00
C GLY A 61 19.74 6.42 -5.41
N VAL A 62 18.55 6.87 -4.99
CA VAL A 62 18.37 8.17 -4.33
C VAL A 62 19.18 8.23 -3.02
N THR A 63 19.03 7.22 -2.16
CA THR A 63 19.71 7.16 -0.86
C THR A 63 21.23 7.06 -1.04
N PHE A 64 21.70 6.30 -2.02
CA PHE A 64 23.11 6.20 -2.35
C PHE A 64 23.71 7.56 -2.76
N GLY A 65 23.02 8.30 -3.63
CA GLY A 65 23.45 9.65 -4.05
C GLY A 65 23.58 10.61 -2.87
N PHE A 66 22.56 10.68 -2.01
CA PHE A 66 22.59 11.53 -0.82
C PHE A 66 23.66 11.10 0.19
N ARG A 67 23.83 9.78 0.44
CA ARG A 67 24.86 9.26 1.35
C ARG A 67 26.27 9.63 0.87
N ARG A 68 26.54 9.46 -0.43
CA ARG A 68 27.82 9.81 -1.05
C ARG A 68 28.10 11.32 -0.98
N PHE A 69 27.08 12.13 -1.22
CA PHE A 69 27.22 13.59 -1.14
C PHE A 69 27.53 14.05 0.29
N LEU A 70 26.79 13.54 1.28
CA LEU A 70 27.02 13.85 2.69
C LEU A 70 28.39 13.37 3.18
N SER A 71 28.83 12.18 2.76
CA SER A 71 30.17 11.66 3.13
C SER A 71 31.30 12.45 2.50
N MET A 72 31.12 13.07 1.34
CA MET A 72 32.12 13.96 0.73
C MET A 72 32.18 15.33 1.41
N MET A 73 31.03 15.81 1.94
CA MET A 73 30.95 17.08 2.66
C MET A 73 31.43 16.95 4.11
N SER A 74 31.27 15.75 4.69
CA SER A 74 31.81 15.37 5.99
C SER A 74 33.31 15.01 5.84
N ASN A 75 34.18 15.47 6.74
CA ASN A 75 35.58 14.99 6.84
C ASN A 75 35.66 13.57 7.45
N ASP A 76 34.65 12.74 7.17
CA ASP A 76 34.56 11.39 7.69
C ASP A 76 35.25 10.44 6.71
N TYR A 77 36.47 10.05 7.05
CA TYR A 77 37.28 9.11 6.28
C TYR A 77 36.76 7.67 6.37
N MET A 78 35.86 7.39 7.30
CA MET A 78 35.27 6.07 7.45
C MET A 78 34.11 5.92 6.48
N GLU A 79 34.22 4.99 5.53
CA GLU A 79 33.18 4.72 4.52
C GLU A 79 31.94 3.99 5.09
N GLU A 80 31.60 4.20 6.37
CA GLU A 80 30.50 3.55 7.10
C GLU A 80 29.14 3.71 6.40
N TRP A 81 28.98 4.73 5.55
CA TRP A 81 27.76 4.95 4.78
C TRP A 81 27.48 3.84 3.76
N LYS A 82 28.52 3.09 3.32
CA LYS A 82 28.40 1.96 2.38
C LYS A 82 27.80 0.72 3.04
N GLU A 83 28.04 0.51 4.33
CA GLU A 83 27.57 -0.69 5.05
C GLU A 83 26.09 -0.60 5.48
N LYS A 84 25.49 0.60 5.40
CA LYS A 84 24.10 0.80 5.79
C LYS A 84 23.15 0.08 4.82
N PRO A 85 22.21 -0.75 5.30
CA PRO A 85 21.30 -1.51 4.43
C PRO A 85 20.47 -0.58 3.55
N ALA A 86 20.22 -1.05 2.33
CA ALA A 86 19.47 -0.31 1.32
C ALA A 86 17.97 -0.26 1.68
N PRO A 87 17.25 0.81 1.30
CA PRO A 87 15.80 0.86 1.46
C PRO A 87 15.06 -0.38 0.94
N SER A 88 15.46 -0.96 -0.19
CA SER A 88 14.86 -2.16 -0.78
C SER A 88 15.01 -3.41 0.10
N GLU A 89 16.16 -3.59 0.75
CA GLU A 89 16.45 -4.71 1.66
C GLU A 89 15.58 -4.68 2.92
N LYS A 90 15.07 -3.51 3.29
CA LYS A 90 14.16 -3.32 4.43
C LYS A 90 12.70 -3.67 4.09
N VAL A 91 12.40 -4.10 2.86
CA VAL A 91 11.03 -4.45 2.47
C VAL A 91 10.74 -5.92 2.78
N ASN A 92 9.71 -6.17 3.59
CA ASN A 92 9.23 -7.53 3.81
C ASN A 92 8.42 -8.02 2.58
N PRO A 93 8.89 -9.07 1.86
CA PRO A 93 8.23 -9.55 0.64
C PRO A 93 6.86 -10.20 0.92
N SER A 94 6.66 -10.76 2.12
CA SER A 94 5.37 -11.33 2.53
C SER A 94 4.34 -10.24 2.74
N PHE A 95 4.72 -9.15 3.42
CA PHE A 95 3.86 -8.00 3.62
C PHE A 95 3.45 -7.35 2.29
N TYR A 96 4.40 -7.20 1.35
CA TYR A 96 4.09 -6.69 0.00
C TYR A 96 3.06 -7.56 -0.72
N LYS A 97 3.20 -8.89 -0.69
CA LYS A 97 2.23 -9.81 -1.31
C LYS A 97 0.83 -9.68 -0.68
N ILE A 98 0.75 -9.47 0.65
CA ILE A 98 -0.53 -9.24 1.33
C ILE A 98 -1.15 -7.93 0.87
N MET A 99 -0.39 -6.83 0.86
CA MET A 99 -0.87 -5.52 0.40
C MET A 99 -1.33 -5.56 -1.06
N GLN A 100 -0.53 -6.18 -1.94
CA GLN A 100 -0.88 -6.36 -3.35
C GLN A 100 -2.18 -7.15 -3.52
N PHE A 101 -2.34 -8.26 -2.79
CA PHE A 101 -3.57 -9.04 -2.83
C PHE A 101 -4.77 -8.20 -2.39
N GLN A 102 -4.66 -7.49 -1.26
CA GLN A 102 -5.72 -6.61 -0.74
C GLN A 102 -6.14 -5.57 -1.79
N THR A 103 -5.17 -4.82 -2.35
CA THR A 103 -5.44 -3.80 -3.36
C THR A 103 -6.15 -4.37 -4.58
N ILE A 104 -5.71 -5.52 -5.12
CA ILE A 104 -6.34 -6.15 -6.29
C ILE A 104 -7.76 -6.60 -5.95
N THR A 105 -7.97 -7.26 -4.81
CA THR A 105 -9.32 -7.74 -4.43
C THR A 105 -10.29 -6.60 -4.20
N THR A 106 -9.84 -5.51 -3.56
CA THR A 106 -10.68 -4.32 -3.34
C THR A 106 -10.96 -3.61 -4.66
N PHE A 107 -10.00 -3.57 -5.60
CA PHE A 107 -10.22 -3.03 -6.94
C PHE A 107 -11.29 -3.83 -7.72
N VAL A 108 -11.21 -5.16 -7.69
CA VAL A 108 -12.20 -6.03 -8.33
C VAL A 108 -13.58 -5.83 -7.70
N LEU A 109 -13.67 -5.77 -6.37
CA LEU A 109 -14.93 -5.51 -5.67
C LEU A 109 -15.52 -4.14 -6.05
N LEU A 110 -14.70 -3.10 -6.08
CA LEU A 110 -15.11 -1.76 -6.49
C LEU A 110 -15.63 -1.75 -7.93
N GLY A 111 -14.92 -2.40 -8.86
CA GLY A 111 -15.35 -2.53 -10.25
C GLY A 111 -16.68 -3.26 -10.39
N LEU A 112 -16.87 -4.37 -9.65
CA LEU A 112 -18.14 -5.10 -9.61
C LEU A 112 -19.29 -4.23 -9.09
N LEU A 113 -19.08 -3.48 -7.99
CA LEU A 113 -20.10 -2.60 -7.43
C LEU A 113 -20.47 -1.45 -8.38
N LEU A 114 -19.49 -0.88 -9.08
CA LEU A 114 -19.75 0.15 -10.09
C LEU A 114 -20.56 -0.40 -11.27
N ILE A 115 -20.22 -1.60 -11.75
CA ILE A 115 -21.00 -2.26 -12.82
C ILE A 115 -22.43 -2.49 -12.36
N ILE A 116 -22.63 -3.02 -11.15
CA ILE A 116 -23.97 -3.22 -10.57
C ILE A 116 -24.71 -1.89 -10.49
N TYR A 117 -24.07 -0.84 -9.96
CA TYR A 117 -24.72 0.45 -9.77
C TYR A 117 -25.15 1.15 -11.08
N TYR A 118 -24.39 0.98 -12.16
CA TYR A 118 -24.67 1.67 -13.44
C TYR A 118 -25.53 0.86 -14.41
N TYR A 119 -25.52 -0.46 -14.32
CA TYR A 119 -26.20 -1.34 -15.29
C TYR A 119 -27.42 -2.08 -14.74
N ILE A 120 -27.68 -2.02 -13.43
CA ILE A 120 -28.84 -2.59 -12.77
C ILE A 120 -29.60 -1.46 -12.07
#